data_AF-A0A836QJ69-F1
#
_entry.id   AF-A0A836QJ69-F1
#
_cell.length_a   1.000
_cell.length_b   1.000
_cell.length_c   1.000
_cell.angle_alpha   90.00
_cell.angle_beta   90.00
_cell.angle_gamma   90.00
#
_symmetry.space_group_name_H-M   'P 1'
#
loop_
_entity.id
_entity.type
_entity.pdbx_description
1 polymer ?
#
loop_
_entity_poly.entity_id
_entity_poly.type
_entity_poly.pdbx_seq_one_letter_code
_entity_poly.pdbx_strand_id
1 'polypeptide(L)'
;PVPSRESVDREKAGLRQEMRAKRQEMVREEQERTGRDDVWRDEGFQTKMRALDEEMQQSEQKVEESYLSKVQSQTRWSGIVARISPLTSFNLAAFDLAAAGIAQEVRFVDALKAYSQTWQTYSEEKQKAWDMERQRGSDGSVSFNSRDMEQLTVDLTDYPRFEFAHMSLLDRLSEIYLDILLLAVWNILFFMLAYLSFLRYDIQ
;
A
#
# COMPACT_ATOMS: atom_id res chain seq x y z
N PRO A 1 -1.15 6.20 -21.10
CA PRO A 1 0.15 6.45 -20.42
C PRO A 1 -0.05 6.64 -18.91
N VAL A 2 0.71 5.92 -18.08
CA VAL A 2 0.70 6.11 -16.63
C VAL A 2 1.33 7.47 -16.30
N PRO A 3 0.69 8.32 -15.49
CA PRO A 3 1.25 9.60 -15.07
C PRO A 3 2.52 9.38 -14.24
N SER A 4 3.48 10.31 -14.30
CA SER A 4 4.70 10.21 -13.49
C SER A 4 4.36 10.39 -12.01
N ARG A 5 5.17 9.81 -11.11
CA ARG A 5 4.99 10.00 -9.66
C ARG A 5 4.96 11.49 -9.28
N GLU A 6 5.83 12.28 -9.90
CA GLU A 6 5.89 13.73 -9.72
C GLU A 6 4.57 14.43 -10.09
N SER A 7 3.90 14.00 -11.16
CA SER A 7 2.61 14.59 -11.57
C SER A 7 1.49 14.31 -10.56
N VAL A 8 1.48 13.11 -9.97
CA VAL A 8 0.52 12.71 -8.93
C VAL A 8 0.80 13.46 -7.63
N ASP A 9 2.07 13.60 -7.25
CA ASP A 9 2.46 14.36 -6.07
C ASP A 9 2.12 15.85 -6.23
N ARG A 10 2.23 16.38 -7.45
CA ARG A 10 1.83 17.74 -7.80
C ARG A 10 0.32 17.93 -7.73
N GLU A 11 -0.46 16.97 -8.22
CA GLU A 11 -1.93 16.96 -8.12
C GLU A 11 -2.37 16.96 -6.65
N LYS A 12 -1.80 16.07 -5.82
CA LYS A 12 -2.03 16.03 -4.38
C LYS A 12 -1.61 17.31 -3.66
N ALA A 13 -0.49 17.93 -4.07
CA ALA A 13 -0.05 19.20 -3.52
C ALA A 13 -1.02 20.35 -3.84
N GLY A 14 -1.53 20.39 -5.07
CA GLY A 14 -2.58 21.35 -5.48
C GLY A 14 -3.86 21.16 -4.68
N LEU A 15 -4.31 19.92 -4.54
CA LEU A 15 -5.50 19.57 -3.77
C LEU A 15 -5.37 19.98 -2.28
N ARG A 16 -4.20 19.75 -1.68
CA ARG A 16 -3.89 20.22 -0.32
C ARG A 16 -3.91 21.74 -0.21
N GLN A 17 -3.43 22.46 -1.22
CA GLN A 17 -3.48 23.92 -1.22
C GLN A 17 -4.91 24.44 -1.29
N GLU A 18 -5.73 23.86 -2.18
CA GLU A 18 -7.14 24.22 -2.32
C GLU A 18 -7.93 23.96 -1.02
N MET A 19 -7.74 22.79 -0.42
CA MET A 19 -8.40 22.43 0.84
C MET A 19 -7.93 23.30 2.02
N ARG A 20 -6.65 23.71 2.05
CA ARG A 20 -6.14 24.68 3.02
C ARG A 20 -6.77 26.06 2.83
N ALA A 21 -6.96 26.51 1.59
CA ALA A 21 -7.63 27.76 1.29
C ALA A 21 -9.11 27.71 1.73
N LYS A 22 -9.83 26.65 1.37
CA LYS A 22 -11.22 26.39 1.79
C LYS A 22 -11.37 26.34 3.32
N ARG A 23 -10.41 25.74 4.03
CA ARG A 23 -10.34 25.76 5.50
C ARG A 23 -10.23 27.18 6.04
N GLN A 24 -9.31 27.98 5.51
CA GLN A 24 -9.10 29.36 5.97
C GLN A 24 -10.32 30.25 5.70
N GLU A 25 -10.97 30.06 4.55
CA GLU A 25 -12.20 30.76 4.20
C GLU A 25 -13.34 30.41 5.16
N MET A 26 -13.58 29.13 5.44
CA MET A 26 -14.60 28.71 6.41
C MET A 26 -14.33 29.22 7.83
N VAL A 27 -13.07 29.29 8.25
CA VAL A 27 -12.71 29.91 9.55
C VAL A 27 -13.07 31.39 9.55
N ARG A 28 -12.74 32.13 8.49
CA ARG A 28 -13.04 33.56 8.36
C ARG A 28 -14.55 33.83 8.32
N GLU A 29 -15.30 33.09 7.51
CA GLU A 29 -16.75 33.23 7.42
C GLU A 29 -17.44 33.00 8.76
N GLU A 30 -17.01 31.98 9.52
CA GLU A 30 -17.59 31.70 10.84
C GLU A 30 -17.17 32.72 11.89
N GLN A 31 -15.96 33.30 11.80
CA GLN A 31 -15.54 34.43 12.64
C GLN A 31 -16.39 35.68 12.38
N GLU A 32 -16.64 36.00 11.11
CA GLU A 32 -17.48 37.14 10.69
C GLU A 32 -18.94 36.94 11.09
N ARG A 33 -19.47 35.72 10.97
CA ARG A 33 -20.85 35.38 11.35
C ARG A 33 -21.09 35.45 12.85
N THR A 34 -20.11 35.03 13.65
CA THR A 34 -20.27 34.86 15.09
C THR A 34 -19.69 36.02 15.90
N GLY A 35 -18.86 36.88 15.28
CA GLY A 35 -18.15 37.99 15.94
C GLY A 35 -17.18 37.53 17.04
N ARG A 36 -16.75 36.27 17.00
CA ARG A 36 -15.92 35.62 18.02
C ARG A 36 -14.64 35.08 17.40
N ASP A 37 -13.51 35.36 18.03
CA ASP A 37 -12.21 34.83 17.63
C ASP A 37 -12.07 33.32 17.97
N ASP A 38 -12.87 32.81 18.91
CA ASP A 38 -12.80 31.43 19.43
C ASP A 38 -13.80 30.45 18.80
N VAL A 39 -14.04 30.57 17.48
CA VAL A 39 -14.87 29.65 16.67
C VAL A 39 -14.56 28.15 16.85
N TRP A 40 -13.34 27.82 17.27
CA TRP A 40 -12.92 26.45 17.58
C TRP A 40 -13.61 25.81 18.78
N ARG A 41 -14.31 26.57 19.63
CA ARG A 41 -15.12 26.03 20.74
C ARG A 41 -16.50 25.56 20.31
N ASP A 42 -16.97 25.93 19.12
CA ASP A 42 -18.28 25.50 18.63
C ASP A 42 -18.21 24.05 18.11
N GLU A 43 -18.99 23.15 18.72
CA GLU A 43 -19.08 21.74 18.31
C GLU A 43 -19.56 21.58 16.86
N GLY A 44 -20.42 22.48 16.37
CA GLY A 44 -20.90 22.48 14.99
C GLY A 44 -19.77 22.82 14.02
N PHE A 45 -18.91 23.78 14.38
CA PHE A 45 -17.73 24.14 13.60
C PHE A 45 -16.67 23.04 13.62
N GLN A 46 -16.43 22.41 14.77
CA GLN A 46 -15.53 21.26 14.87
C GLN A 46 -15.99 20.11 13.97
N THR A 47 -17.30 19.84 13.92
CA THR A 47 -17.87 18.78 13.07
C THR A 47 -17.67 19.08 11.59
N LYS A 48 -17.93 20.33 11.15
CA LYS A 48 -17.64 20.77 9.78
C LYS A 48 -16.16 20.60 9.42
N MET A 49 -15.27 20.93 10.37
CA MET A 49 -13.83 20.82 10.13
C MET A 49 -13.35 19.37 10.05
N ARG A 50 -13.92 18.47 10.87
CA ARG A 50 -13.67 17.02 10.75
C ARG A 50 -14.16 16.47 9.41
N ALA A 51 -15.36 16.86 8.96
CA ALA A 51 -15.87 16.44 7.66
C ALA A 51 -14.99 16.92 6.50
N LEU A 52 -14.42 18.13 6.59
CA LEU A 52 -13.46 18.64 5.62
C LEU A 52 -12.14 17.84 5.64
N ASP A 53 -11.64 17.48 6.81
CA ASP A 53 -10.46 16.63 6.95
C ASP A 53 -10.68 15.24 6.36
N GLU A 54 -11.86 14.65 6.59
CA GLU A 54 -12.25 13.39 5.99
C GLU A 54 -12.36 13.49 4.46
N GLU A 55 -12.96 14.57 3.93
CA GLU A 55 -13.03 14.86 2.50
C GLU A 55 -11.63 14.96 1.88
N MET A 56 -10.71 15.64 2.56
CA MET A 56 -9.31 15.77 2.15
C MET A 56 -8.60 14.41 2.12
N GLN A 57 -8.76 13.58 3.16
CA GLN A 57 -8.16 12.25 3.20
C GLN A 57 -8.71 11.35 2.09
N GLN A 58 -10.03 11.35 1.87
CA GLN A 58 -10.67 10.53 0.84
C GLN A 58 -10.23 10.94 -0.57
N SER A 59 -10.10 12.23 -0.83
CA SER A 59 -9.67 12.74 -2.14
C SER A 59 -8.21 12.39 -2.43
N GLU A 60 -7.31 12.55 -1.45
CA GLU A 60 -5.91 12.09 -1.59
C GLU A 60 -5.80 10.58 -1.82
N GLN A 61 -6.62 9.79 -1.11
CA GLN A 61 -6.69 8.33 -1.28
C GLN A 61 -7.18 7.95 -2.69
N LYS A 62 -8.23 8.58 -3.20
CA LYS A 62 -8.76 8.33 -4.55
C LYS A 62 -7.72 8.62 -5.64
N VAL A 63 -6.96 9.70 -5.50
CA VAL A 63 -5.89 10.05 -6.45
C VAL A 63 -4.78 8.99 -6.42
N GLU A 64 -4.38 8.54 -5.22
CA GLU A 64 -3.38 7.46 -5.09
C GLU A 64 -3.89 6.14 -5.66
N GLU A 65 -5.12 5.76 -5.34
CA GLU A 65 -5.73 4.50 -5.77
C GLU A 65 -5.88 4.45 -7.29
N SER A 66 -6.31 5.55 -7.91
CA SER A 66 -6.37 5.70 -9.37
C SER A 66 -4.99 5.57 -10.03
N TYR A 67 -3.96 6.17 -9.42
CA TYR A 67 -2.58 6.03 -9.88
C TYR A 67 -2.09 4.58 -9.80
N LEU A 68 -2.22 3.95 -8.62
CA LEU A 68 -1.79 2.58 -8.39
C LEU A 68 -2.53 1.59 -9.30
N SER A 69 -3.83 1.77 -9.50
CA SER A 69 -4.63 0.96 -10.43
C SER A 69 -4.14 1.05 -11.88
N LYS A 70 -3.78 2.24 -12.35
CA LYS A 70 -3.22 2.45 -13.70
C LYS A 70 -1.83 1.82 -13.83
N VAL A 71 -0.97 2.01 -12.82
CA VAL A 71 0.38 1.39 -12.76
C VAL A 71 0.25 -0.13 -12.82
N GLN A 72 -0.56 -0.71 -11.95
CA GLN A 72 -0.76 -2.15 -11.86
C GLN A 72 -1.31 -2.73 -13.17
N SER A 73 -2.28 -2.04 -13.79
CA SER A 73 -2.84 -2.45 -15.08
C SER A 73 -1.78 -2.43 -16.19
N GLN A 74 -0.96 -1.38 -16.27
CA GLN A 74 0.11 -1.30 -17.27
C GLN A 74 1.20 -2.37 -17.03
N THR A 75 1.64 -2.53 -15.78
CA THR A 75 2.63 -3.55 -15.41
C THR A 75 2.15 -4.96 -15.75
N ARG A 76 0.87 -5.26 -15.52
CA ARG A 76 0.27 -6.56 -15.86
C ARG A 76 0.32 -6.82 -17.37
N TRP A 77 -0.06 -5.84 -18.20
CA TRP A 77 -0.02 -5.99 -19.66
C TRP A 77 1.41 -6.11 -20.19
N SER A 78 2.33 -5.30 -19.69
CA SER A 78 3.76 -5.41 -20.02
C SER A 78 4.34 -6.76 -19.62
N GLY A 79 3.94 -7.29 -18.46
CA GLY A 79 4.30 -8.64 -18.01
C GLY A 79 3.75 -9.73 -18.93
N ILE A 80 2.49 -9.65 -19.34
CA ILE A 80 1.88 -10.61 -20.28
C ILE A 80 2.58 -10.58 -21.64
N VAL A 81 2.88 -9.39 -22.17
CA VAL A 81 3.60 -9.26 -23.45
C VAL A 81 5.03 -9.79 -23.34
N ALA A 82 5.71 -9.53 -22.22
CA ALA A 82 7.05 -10.04 -21.98
C ALA A 82 7.09 -11.58 -21.90
N ARG A 83 6.03 -12.20 -21.34
CA ARG A 83 5.88 -13.68 -21.25
C ARG A 83 5.81 -14.36 -22.61
N ILE A 84 5.45 -13.67 -23.70
CA ILE A 84 5.41 -14.30 -25.05
C ILE A 84 6.79 -14.86 -25.45
N SER A 85 7.89 -14.25 -25.01
CA SER A 85 9.23 -14.76 -25.25
C SER A 85 9.48 -16.05 -24.45
N PRO A 86 10.00 -17.13 -25.09
CA PRO A 86 10.31 -18.39 -24.41
C PRO A 86 11.26 -18.22 -23.22
N LEU A 87 12.29 -17.37 -23.37
CA LEU A 87 13.28 -17.11 -22.32
C LEU A 87 12.65 -16.42 -21.10
N THR A 88 11.77 -15.44 -21.35
CA THR A 88 11.10 -14.72 -20.27
C THR A 88 10.11 -15.61 -19.53
N SER A 89 9.32 -16.42 -20.25
CA SER A 89 8.42 -17.40 -19.65
C SER A 89 9.15 -18.42 -18.78
N PHE A 90 10.29 -18.94 -19.26
CA PHE A 90 11.11 -19.85 -18.48
C PHE A 90 11.65 -19.21 -17.20
N ASN A 91 12.25 -18.02 -17.30
CA ASN A 91 12.79 -17.33 -16.12
C ASN A 91 11.71 -17.02 -15.09
N LEU A 92 10.53 -16.58 -15.54
CA LEU A 92 9.44 -16.25 -14.64
C LEU A 92 8.88 -17.49 -13.94
N ALA A 93 8.65 -18.57 -14.67
CA ALA A 93 8.23 -19.85 -14.08
C ALA A 93 9.28 -20.38 -13.09
N ALA A 94 10.58 -20.23 -13.40
CA ALA A 94 11.66 -20.63 -12.51
C ALA A 94 11.69 -19.80 -11.21
N PHE A 95 11.50 -18.48 -11.30
CA PHE A 95 11.44 -17.61 -10.13
C PHE A 95 10.20 -17.86 -9.27
N ASP A 96 9.03 -18.01 -9.89
CA ASP A 96 7.79 -18.32 -9.19
C ASP A 96 7.88 -19.69 -8.49
N LEU A 97 8.48 -20.70 -9.12
CA LEU A 97 8.74 -22.00 -8.51
C LEU A 97 9.69 -21.89 -7.29
N ALA A 98 10.74 -21.07 -7.42
CA ALA A 98 11.72 -20.81 -6.37
C ALA A 98 11.19 -19.92 -5.21
N ALA A 99 9.92 -19.50 -5.22
CA ALA A 99 9.38 -18.48 -4.29
C ALA A 99 10.13 -17.14 -4.34
N ALA A 100 10.70 -16.79 -5.48
CA ALA A 100 11.37 -15.52 -5.72
C ALA A 100 10.66 -14.69 -6.81
N GLY A 101 9.48 -15.14 -7.25
CA GLY A 101 8.72 -14.49 -8.30
C GLY A 101 7.73 -13.45 -7.80
N ILE A 102 7.10 -12.77 -8.76
CA ILE A 102 6.30 -11.55 -8.53
C ILE A 102 5.09 -11.85 -7.63
N ALA A 103 4.46 -13.02 -7.78
CA ALA A 103 3.31 -13.41 -6.96
C ALA A 103 3.66 -13.49 -5.46
N GLN A 104 4.83 -14.03 -5.15
CA GLN A 104 5.32 -14.13 -3.78
C GLN A 104 5.62 -12.75 -3.17
N GLU A 105 6.16 -11.83 -3.97
CA GLU A 105 6.42 -10.44 -3.57
C GLU A 105 5.12 -9.70 -3.24
N VAL A 106 4.10 -9.81 -4.10
CA VAL A 106 2.78 -9.20 -3.86
C VAL A 106 2.19 -9.69 -2.53
N ARG A 107 2.22 -11.01 -2.29
CA ARG A 107 1.73 -11.58 -1.02
C ARG A 107 2.51 -11.09 0.20
N PHE A 108 3.83 -10.90 0.06
CA PHE A 108 4.66 -10.35 1.12
C PHE A 108 4.28 -8.90 1.45
N VAL A 109 4.09 -8.06 0.42
CA VAL A 109 3.64 -6.68 0.59
C VAL A 109 2.25 -6.62 1.24
N ASP A 110 1.33 -7.49 0.83
CA ASP A 110 -0.01 -7.53 1.41
C ASP A 110 0.01 -8.02 2.87
N ALA A 111 0.85 -9.00 3.20
CA ALA A 111 1.07 -9.42 4.59
C ALA A 111 1.65 -8.26 5.45
N LEU A 112 2.58 -7.48 4.91
CA LEU A 112 3.13 -6.30 5.59
C LEU A 112 2.06 -5.22 5.81
N LYS A 113 1.17 -4.99 4.84
CA LYS A 113 0.04 -4.05 5.01
C LYS A 113 -0.91 -4.51 6.11
N ALA A 114 -1.27 -5.79 6.14
CA ALA A 114 -2.12 -6.35 7.20
C ALA A 114 -1.45 -6.24 8.59
N TYR A 115 -0.14 -6.49 8.65
CA TYR A 115 0.62 -6.30 9.87
C TYR A 115 0.69 -4.84 10.32
N SER A 116 0.86 -3.90 9.38
CA SER A 116 0.84 -2.46 9.67
C SER A 116 -0.49 -2.04 10.31
N GLN A 117 -1.63 -2.56 9.84
CA GLN A 117 -2.93 -2.32 10.46
C GLN A 117 -3.00 -2.87 11.88
N THR A 118 -2.50 -4.09 12.10
CA THR A 118 -2.45 -4.72 13.43
C THR A 118 -1.58 -3.91 14.39
N TRP A 119 -0.42 -3.44 13.90
CA TRP A 119 0.49 -2.58 14.65
C TRP A 119 -0.14 -1.24 15.00
N GLN A 120 -0.86 -0.63 14.07
CA GLN A 120 -1.58 0.61 14.29
C GLN A 120 -2.57 0.46 15.44
N THR A 121 -3.43 -0.57 15.42
CA THR A 121 -4.38 -0.87 16.49
C THR A 121 -3.68 -1.08 17.84
N TYR A 122 -2.62 -1.89 17.87
CA TYR A 122 -1.83 -2.12 19.09
C TYR A 122 -1.22 -0.81 19.63
N SER A 123 -0.65 0.02 18.75
CA SER A 123 -0.05 1.29 19.15
C SER A 123 -1.08 2.28 19.71
N GLU A 124 -2.28 2.33 19.13
CA GLU A 124 -3.37 3.18 19.60
C GLU A 124 -3.90 2.73 20.96
N GLU A 125 -4.01 1.42 21.20
CA GLU A 125 -4.41 0.85 22.49
C GLU A 125 -3.39 1.18 23.58
N LYS A 126 -2.09 1.00 23.29
CA LYS A 126 -1.03 1.36 24.23
C LYS A 126 -1.00 2.86 24.48
N GLN A 127 -1.13 3.69 23.45
CA GLN A 127 -1.19 5.14 23.60
C GLN A 127 -2.36 5.58 24.49
N LYS A 128 -3.55 5.00 24.33
CA LYS A 128 -4.71 5.28 25.20
C LYS A 128 -4.45 4.84 26.65
N ALA A 129 -3.79 3.70 26.86
CA ALA A 129 -3.40 3.25 28.19
C ALA A 129 -2.39 4.21 28.85
N TRP A 130 -1.38 4.67 28.10
CA TRP A 130 -0.45 5.72 28.51
C TRP A 130 -1.18 7.01 28.90
N ASP A 131 -2.12 7.48 28.07
CA ASP A 131 -2.87 8.72 28.32
C ASP A 131 -3.78 8.61 29.55
N MET A 132 -4.41 7.45 29.79
CA MET A 132 -5.23 7.20 30.98
C MET A 132 -4.41 7.13 32.27
N GLU A 133 -3.24 6.49 32.25
CA GLU A 133 -2.36 6.43 33.42
C GLU A 133 -1.82 7.82 33.77
N ARG A 134 -1.50 8.61 32.74
CA ARG A 134 -1.10 10.02 32.88
C ARG A 134 -2.20 10.91 33.48
N GLN A 135 -3.47 10.58 33.26
CA GLN A 135 -4.61 11.29 33.87
C GLN A 135 -4.87 10.89 35.32
N ARG A 136 -4.43 9.71 35.76
CA ARG A 136 -4.57 9.23 37.16
C ARG A 136 -3.50 9.78 38.10
N GLY A 137 -2.29 10.04 37.60
CA GLY A 137 -1.22 10.67 38.36
C GLY A 137 -1.23 12.20 38.24
N SER A 138 -1.70 12.90 39.27
CA SER A 138 -1.47 14.35 39.54
C SER A 138 -2.18 15.39 38.63
N ASP A 139 -3.25 16.00 39.17
CA ASP A 139 -3.67 17.43 39.12
C ASP A 139 -3.52 18.24 37.80
N GLY A 140 -3.47 17.61 36.63
CA GLY A 140 -3.41 18.30 35.33
C GLY A 140 -2.12 19.10 35.06
N SER A 141 -1.14 19.09 35.98
CA SER A 141 0.14 19.79 35.80
C SER A 141 1.17 18.87 35.14
N VAL A 142 1.60 19.24 33.93
CA VAL A 142 2.62 18.51 33.17
C VAL A 142 4.00 18.78 33.77
N SER A 143 4.46 17.90 34.66
CA SER A 143 5.85 17.88 35.14
C SER A 143 6.62 16.75 34.45
N PHE A 144 7.59 17.10 33.60
CA PHE A 144 8.51 16.13 32.99
C PHE A 144 9.65 15.85 33.96
N ASN A 145 9.39 15.10 35.03
CA ASN A 145 10.45 14.60 35.90
C ASN A 145 10.87 13.18 35.47
N SER A 146 12.18 12.96 35.38
CA SER A 146 12.78 11.69 34.95
C SER A 146 12.39 10.50 35.83
N ARG A 147 12.01 10.72 37.10
CA ARG A 147 11.51 9.67 38.01
C ARG A 147 10.09 9.20 37.70
N ASP A 148 9.23 10.07 37.15
CA ASP A 148 7.85 9.71 36.81
C ASP A 148 7.82 8.90 35.49
N MET A 149 8.74 9.19 34.57
CA MET A 149 8.98 8.37 33.37
C MET A 149 9.46 6.95 33.69
N GLU A 150 10.22 6.76 34.77
CA GLU A 150 10.68 5.43 35.22
C GLU A 150 9.54 4.56 35.79
N GLN A 151 8.45 5.15 36.28
CA GLN A 151 7.28 4.41 36.76
C GLN A 151 6.26 4.10 35.65
N LEU A 152 6.30 4.85 34.55
CA LEU A 152 5.53 4.59 33.32
C LEU A 152 6.23 3.52 32.47
N THR A 153 6.53 2.35 33.04
CA THR A 153 7.00 1.21 32.25
C THR A 153 5.80 0.58 31.54
N VAL A 154 5.56 0.97 30.30
CA VAL A 154 4.57 0.27 29.49
C VAL A 154 5.13 -1.05 29.03
N ASP A 155 4.42 -2.12 29.44
CA ASP A 155 4.72 -3.47 29.02
C ASP A 155 4.56 -3.57 27.51
N LEU A 156 5.67 -3.87 26.85
CA LEU A 156 5.79 -4.06 25.40
C LEU A 156 6.02 -5.54 25.06
N THR A 157 5.94 -6.44 26.04
CA THR A 157 6.23 -7.87 25.86
C THR A 157 5.21 -8.57 24.96
N ASP A 158 4.00 -7.99 24.85
CA ASP A 158 2.86 -8.46 24.07
C ASP A 158 2.79 -7.91 22.63
N TYR A 159 3.88 -7.33 22.11
CA TYR A 159 3.89 -6.77 20.76
C TYR A 159 3.59 -7.83 19.68
N PRO A 160 2.77 -7.49 18.66
CA PRO A 160 2.47 -8.43 17.58
C PRO A 160 3.75 -8.73 16.78
N ARG A 161 4.01 -10.00 16.49
CA ARG A 161 5.16 -10.41 15.66
C ARG A 161 4.71 -10.60 14.23
N PHE A 162 5.51 -10.12 13.30
CA PHE A 162 5.28 -10.40 11.89
C PHE A 162 5.65 -11.86 11.58
N GLU A 163 4.67 -12.62 11.09
CA GLU A 163 4.88 -13.97 10.59
C GLU A 163 4.44 -14.04 9.13
N PHE A 164 5.29 -14.60 8.28
CA PHE A 164 5.03 -14.73 6.85
C PHE A 164 5.06 -16.19 6.42
N ALA A 165 3.94 -16.66 5.87
CA ALA A 165 3.82 -18.00 5.31
C ALA A 165 4.11 -17.96 3.80
N HIS A 166 5.14 -18.67 3.38
CA HIS A 166 5.44 -18.85 1.96
C HIS A 166 4.32 -19.63 1.25
N MET A 167 4.17 -19.39 -0.04
CA MET A 167 3.23 -20.13 -0.87
C MET A 167 3.60 -21.61 -0.93
N SER A 168 2.62 -22.51 -0.84
CA SER A 168 2.90 -23.94 -0.97
C SER A 168 3.33 -24.25 -2.41
N LEU A 169 4.07 -25.35 -2.61
CA LEU A 169 4.51 -25.73 -3.95
C LEU A 169 3.34 -25.99 -4.92
N LEU A 170 2.23 -26.53 -4.41
CA LEU A 170 1.02 -26.78 -5.21
C LEU A 170 0.37 -25.47 -5.67
N ASP A 171 0.29 -24.49 -4.79
CA ASP A 171 -0.27 -23.18 -5.14
C ASP A 171 0.63 -22.49 -6.20
N ARG A 172 1.96 -22.57 -6.05
CA ARG A 172 2.91 -22.02 -7.04
C ARG A 172 2.72 -22.67 -8.41
N LEU A 173 2.58 -24.00 -8.46
CA LEU A 173 2.33 -24.74 -9.70
C LEU A 173 1.02 -24.31 -10.35
N SER A 174 -0.02 -24.05 -9.55
CA SER A 174 -1.30 -23.54 -10.05
C SER A 174 -1.22 -22.12 -10.62
N GLU A 175 -0.22 -21.33 -10.22
CA GLU A 175 -0.03 -19.96 -10.70
C GLU A 175 0.80 -19.90 -11.99
N ILE A 176 1.79 -20.79 -12.15
CA ILE A 176 2.69 -20.84 -13.33
C ILE A 176 2.17 -21.72 -14.48
N TYR A 177 0.98 -22.32 -14.36
CA TYR A 177 0.49 -23.29 -15.35
C TYR A 177 0.45 -22.74 -16.79
N LEU A 178 0.14 -21.45 -16.95
CA LEU A 178 0.13 -20.78 -18.25
C LEU A 178 1.53 -20.68 -18.84
N ASP A 179 2.54 -20.39 -18.02
CA ASP A 179 3.93 -20.31 -18.48
C ASP A 179 4.45 -21.70 -18.87
N ILE A 180 4.12 -22.74 -18.09
CA ILE A 180 4.41 -24.14 -18.43
C ILE A 180 3.74 -24.53 -19.75
N LEU A 181 2.46 -24.20 -19.93
CA LEU A 181 1.72 -24.48 -21.16
C LEU A 181 2.35 -23.78 -22.36
N LEU A 182 2.72 -22.50 -22.21
CA LEU A 182 3.37 -21.74 -23.28
C LEU A 182 4.75 -22.32 -23.63
N LEU A 183 5.53 -22.76 -22.63
CA LEU A 183 6.79 -23.46 -22.86
C LEU A 183 6.60 -24.80 -23.59
N ALA A 184 5.53 -25.53 -23.30
CA ALA A 184 5.20 -26.76 -24.02
C ALA A 184 4.86 -26.46 -25.49
N VAL A 185 4.08 -25.41 -25.76
CA VAL A 185 3.77 -24.95 -27.13
C VAL A 185 5.04 -24.56 -27.87
N TRP A 186 5.93 -23.78 -27.24
CA TRP A 186 7.22 -23.41 -27.83
C TRP A 186 8.10 -24.63 -28.12
N ASN A 187 8.14 -25.62 -27.23
CA ASN A 187 8.85 -26.87 -27.49
C ASN A 187 8.30 -27.56 -28.74
N ILE A 188 6.99 -27.76 -28.83
CA ILE A 188 6.36 -28.40 -30.00
C ILE A 188 6.64 -27.61 -31.29
N LEU A 189 6.57 -26.27 -31.22
CA LEU A 189 6.86 -25.40 -32.36
C LEU A 189 8.32 -25.52 -32.82
N PHE A 190 9.28 -25.46 -31.89
CA PHE A 190 10.70 -25.64 -32.22
C PHE A 190 10.99 -27.04 -32.76
N PHE A 191 10.38 -28.08 -32.19
CA PHE A 191 10.47 -29.45 -32.72
C PHE A 191 9.92 -29.54 -34.13
N MET A 192 8.76 -28.95 -34.41
CA MET A 192 8.17 -28.93 -35.76
C MET A 192 9.04 -28.14 -36.75
N LEU A 193 9.56 -26.98 -36.36
CA LEU A 193 10.46 -26.19 -37.20
C LEU A 193 11.75 -26.95 -37.50
N ALA A 194 12.36 -27.57 -36.49
CA ALA A 194 13.53 -28.41 -36.69
C ALA A 194 13.23 -29.57 -37.64
N TYR A 195 12.12 -30.29 -37.41
CA TYR A 195 11.67 -31.39 -38.27
C TYR A 195 11.44 -30.96 -39.73
N LEU A 196 10.75 -29.83 -39.95
CA LEU A 196 10.56 -29.26 -41.29
C LEU A 196 11.88 -28.81 -41.92
N SER A 197 12.80 -28.28 -41.12
CA SER A 197 14.13 -27.88 -41.60
C SER A 197 14.95 -29.10 -42.02
N PHE A 198 14.85 -30.22 -41.28
CA PHE A 198 15.44 -31.49 -41.67
C PHE A 198 14.81 -32.05 -42.96
N LEU A 199 13.49 -31.96 -43.11
CA LEU A 199 12.79 -32.38 -44.34
C LEU A 199 13.18 -31.56 -45.57
N ARG A 200 13.44 -30.27 -45.39
CA ARG A 200 13.97 -29.39 -46.47
C ARG A 200 15.46 -29.57 -46.71
N TYR A 201 16.17 -30.24 -45.81
CA TYR A 201 17.57 -30.58 -45.97
C TYR A 201 17.68 -31.81 -46.89
N ASP A 202 17.44 -31.59 -48.18
CA ASP A 202 17.77 -32.57 -49.20
C ASP A 202 19.31 -32.61 -49.31
N ILE A 203 19.90 -33.69 -48.79
CA ILE A 203 21.34 -33.95 -48.92
C ILE A 203 21.55 -34.41 -50.37
N GLN A 204 21.78 -33.45 -51.27
CA GLN A 204 22.42 -33.69 -52.57
C GLN A 204 23.92 -33.39 -52.48
#